data_AF-A0A934XKT4-F1
#
_entry.id   AF-A0A934XKT4-F1
#
_cell.length_a   1.000
_cell.length_b   1.000
_cell.length_c   1.000
_cell.angle_alpha   90.00
_cell.angle_beta   90.00
_cell.angle_gamma   90.00
#
_symmetry.space_group_name_H-M   'P 1'
#
loop_
_entity.id
_entity.type
_entity.pdbx_description
1 polymer ?
#
loop_
_entity_poly.entity_id
_entity_poly.type
_entity_poly.pdbx_seq_one_letter_code
_entity_poly.pdbx_strand_id
1 'polypeptide(L)'
;MTTLSLAPPQTGWISEYWEQGMEEMPWHIFQDERFCGSRTEGWLHAGIVQLGDGQHLTILNDESQVMWAGVLHSRRLHWLGRRPTQPWNYQWHPLTVPAETWTAWFEAKPSYRAILRTNESL
;
A
#
# COMPACT_ATOMS: atom_id res chain seq x y z
N MET A 1 -6.72 -12.69 -27.55
CA MET A 1 -5.74 -11.67 -27.10
C MET A 1 -6.53 -10.65 -26.29
N THR A 2 -6.49 -10.74 -24.96
CA THR A 2 -7.20 -9.81 -24.08
C THR A 2 -6.29 -8.61 -23.85
N THR A 3 -6.70 -7.43 -24.33
CA THR A 3 -5.94 -6.20 -24.14
C THR A 3 -6.14 -5.74 -22.69
N LEU A 4 -5.09 -5.83 -21.86
CA LEU A 4 -5.09 -5.26 -20.52
C LEU A 4 -5.17 -3.73 -20.66
N SER A 5 -6.27 -3.12 -20.21
CA SER A 5 -6.37 -1.67 -20.06
C SER A 5 -5.78 -1.29 -18.70
N LEU A 6 -4.67 -0.55 -18.70
CA LEU A 6 -4.10 -0.01 -17.47
C LEU A 6 -4.99 1.16 -17.01
N ALA A 7 -5.56 1.07 -15.81
CA ALA A 7 -6.17 2.23 -15.18
C ALA A 7 -5.12 3.35 -15.07
N PRO A 8 -5.50 4.63 -15.24
CA PRO A 8 -4.54 5.72 -15.09
C PRO A 8 -3.90 5.69 -13.69
N PRO A 9 -2.61 6.05 -13.58
CA PRO A 9 -1.94 6.11 -12.29
C PRO A 9 -2.67 7.08 -11.36
N GLN A 10 -2.91 6.63 -10.13
CA GLN A 10 -3.51 7.43 -9.07
C GLN A 10 -2.41 8.04 -8.20
N THR A 11 -2.53 9.32 -7.89
CA THR A 11 -1.66 10.06 -6.98
C THR A 11 -2.33 10.15 -5.61
N GLY A 12 -1.53 10.07 -4.55
CA GLY A 12 -2.07 9.98 -3.20
C GLY A 12 -0.98 9.87 -2.15
N TRP A 13 -1.32 9.28 -1.01
CA TRP A 13 -0.41 9.09 0.12
C TRP A 13 -0.49 7.69 0.69
N ILE A 14 0.62 7.19 1.21
CA ILE A 14 0.63 5.94 1.98
C ILE A 14 0.41 6.21 3.46
N SER A 15 -0.31 5.30 4.12
CA SER A 15 -0.51 5.35 5.56
C SER A 15 -1.00 4.03 6.12
N GLU A 16 -0.93 3.93 7.44
CA GLU A 16 -1.74 3.00 8.18
C GLU A 16 -3.19 3.48 8.33
N TYR A 17 -4.12 2.54 8.29
CA TYR A 17 -5.52 2.71 8.63
C TYR A 17 -5.93 1.74 9.73
N TRP A 18 -6.59 2.27 10.75
CA TRP A 18 -7.18 1.53 11.84
C TRP A 18 -8.69 1.61 11.74
N GLU A 19 -9.36 0.47 11.61
CA GLU A 19 -10.81 0.43 11.80
C GLU A 19 -11.11 0.42 13.30
N GLN A 20 -11.95 1.35 13.77
CA GLN A 20 -12.28 1.45 15.19
C GLN A 20 -12.94 0.16 15.69
N GLY A 21 -12.39 -0.43 16.76
CA GLY A 21 -12.93 -1.63 17.40
C GLY A 21 -12.24 -2.95 17.02
N MET A 22 -11.18 -2.91 16.20
CA MET A 22 -10.33 -4.08 15.92
C MET A 22 -9.18 -4.19 16.94
N GLU A 23 -8.90 -5.40 17.43
CA GLU A 23 -7.62 -5.77 18.10
C GLU A 23 -6.52 -6.14 17.07
N GLU A 24 -6.81 -6.02 15.77
CA GLU A 24 -5.92 -6.42 14.68
C GLU A 24 -4.91 -5.33 14.29
N MET A 25 -3.82 -5.73 13.62
CA MET A 25 -2.79 -4.83 13.10
C MET A 25 -3.37 -3.85 12.05
N PRO A 26 -2.81 -2.62 11.94
CA PRO A 26 -3.30 -1.64 10.99
C PRO A 26 -3.12 -2.11 9.56
N TRP A 27 -4.02 -1.65 8.69
CA TRP A 27 -3.89 -1.91 7.26
C TRP A 27 -2.96 -0.89 6.62
N HIS A 28 -2.01 -1.37 5.81
CA HIS A 28 -1.29 -0.52 4.88
C HIS A 28 -2.21 -0.11 3.73
N ILE A 29 -2.51 1.19 3.66
CA ILE A 29 -3.42 1.76 2.68
C ILE A 29 -2.73 2.79 1.78
N PHE A 30 -3.39 3.07 0.68
CA PHE A 30 -3.18 4.23 -0.16
C PHE A 30 -4.43 5.12 -0.09
N GLN A 31 -4.23 6.40 0.22
CA GLN A 31 -5.27 7.41 0.19
C GLN A 31 -5.17 8.21 -1.11
N ASP A 32 -6.18 8.11 -1.97
CA ASP A 32 -6.28 8.88 -3.21
C ASP A 32 -6.45 10.38 -2.92
N GLU A 33 -5.67 11.22 -3.64
CA GLU A 33 -5.66 12.66 -3.44
C GLU A 33 -6.94 13.39 -3.80
N ARG A 34 -7.79 12.79 -4.62
CA ARG A 34 -9.12 13.34 -4.96
C ARG A 34 -10.08 13.28 -3.78
N PHE A 35 -9.77 12.49 -2.76
CA PHE A 35 -10.62 12.18 -1.62
C PHE A 35 -10.04 12.65 -0.28
N CYS A 36 -9.11 13.60 -0.30
CA CYS A 36 -8.77 14.35 0.90
C CYS A 36 -8.32 15.78 0.57
N GLY A 37 -8.41 16.67 1.56
CA GLY A 37 -7.99 18.07 1.40
C GLY A 37 -6.48 18.26 1.51
N SER A 38 -5.80 17.41 2.27
CA SER A 38 -4.34 17.43 2.42
C SER A 38 -3.80 16.07 2.91
N ARG A 39 -2.47 15.94 2.92
CA ARG A 39 -1.75 14.76 3.46
C ARG A 39 -1.83 14.61 4.98
N THR A 40 -2.41 15.58 5.68
CA THR A 40 -2.53 15.60 7.15
C THR A 40 -3.97 15.69 7.64
N GLU A 41 -4.95 16.00 6.78
CA GLU A 41 -6.32 16.28 7.20
C GLU A 41 -7.39 15.76 6.22
N GLY A 42 -8.55 15.39 6.78
CA GLY A 42 -9.79 15.24 6.05
C GLY A 42 -9.82 14.05 5.08
N TRP A 43 -9.33 12.88 5.48
CA TRP A 43 -9.38 11.69 4.65
C TRP A 43 -10.81 11.16 4.55
N LEU A 44 -11.27 10.98 3.32
CA LEU A 44 -12.56 10.37 3.05
C LEU A 44 -12.36 8.88 2.78
N HIS A 45 -13.15 8.05 3.46
CA HIS A 45 -13.15 6.59 3.29
C HIS A 45 -13.25 6.14 1.82
N ALA A 46 -13.95 6.89 0.97
CA ALA A 46 -14.11 6.57 -0.45
C ALA A 46 -12.79 6.56 -1.24
N GLY A 47 -11.73 7.23 -0.74
CA GLY A 47 -10.41 7.22 -1.34
C GLY A 47 -9.42 6.26 -0.70
N ILE A 48 -9.82 5.52 0.33
CA ILE A 48 -8.97 4.54 0.98
C ILE A 48 -8.93 3.28 0.12
N VAL A 49 -7.75 2.95 -0.37
CA VAL A 49 -7.47 1.73 -1.12
C VAL A 49 -6.56 0.86 -0.27
N GLN A 50 -7.03 -0.35 0.07
CA GLN A 50 -6.16 -1.35 0.67
C GLN A 50 -5.14 -1.82 -0.37
N LEU A 51 -3.85 -1.78 0.00
CA LEU A 51 -2.79 -2.22 -0.89
C LEU A 51 -2.81 -3.75 -1.03
N GLY A 52 -2.59 -4.25 -2.24
CA GLY A 52 -2.72 -5.67 -2.58
C GLY A 52 -1.76 -6.17 -3.65
N ASP A 53 -1.79 -7.48 -3.88
CA ASP A 53 -0.93 -8.18 -4.86
C ASP A 53 -1.07 -7.61 -6.28
N GLY A 54 0.05 -7.50 -6.98
CA GLY A 54 0.11 -7.09 -8.38
C GLY A 54 -0.03 -5.58 -8.62
N GLN A 55 -0.34 -4.79 -7.59
CA GLN A 55 -0.33 -3.33 -7.69
C GLN A 55 1.11 -2.81 -7.81
N HIS A 56 1.33 -1.83 -8.67
CA HIS A 56 2.61 -1.14 -8.76
C HIS A 56 2.55 0.17 -7.99
N LEU A 57 3.39 0.28 -6.96
CA LEU A 57 3.43 1.41 -6.05
C LEU A 57 4.78 2.13 -6.20
N THR A 58 4.75 3.45 -6.23
CA THR A 58 5.93 4.33 -6.18
C THR A 58 5.79 5.25 -4.99
N ILE A 59 6.75 5.24 -4.08
CA ILE A 59 6.79 6.08 -2.86
C ILE A 59 7.81 7.19 -3.08
N LEU A 60 7.41 8.42 -2.76
CA LEU A 60 8.18 9.64 -2.95
C LEU A 60 8.51 10.29 -1.60
N ASN A 61 9.69 10.88 -1.49
CA ASN A 61 10.04 11.74 -0.36
C ASN A 61 9.39 13.13 -0.49
N ASP A 62 9.63 14.01 0.50
CA ASP A 62 9.12 15.39 0.51
C ASP A 62 9.60 16.24 -0.68
N GLU A 63 10.76 15.91 -1.26
CA GLU A 63 11.31 16.56 -2.46
C GLU A 63 10.76 15.96 -3.77
N SER A 64 9.76 15.08 -3.68
CA SER A 64 9.19 14.34 -4.83
C SER A 64 10.18 13.40 -5.54
N GLN A 65 11.26 13.00 -4.88
CA GLN A 65 12.19 11.99 -5.37
C GLN A 65 11.70 10.58 -5.02
N VAL A 66 11.96 9.62 -5.91
CA VAL A 66 11.56 8.21 -5.71
C VAL A 66 12.40 7.58 -4.61
N MET A 67 11.76 7.22 -3.50
CA MET A 67 12.36 6.41 -2.42
C MET A 67 12.30 4.92 -2.76
N TRP A 68 11.19 4.49 -3.33
CA TRP A 68 10.98 3.12 -3.75
C TRP A 68 9.95 3.04 -4.87
N ALA A 69 10.12 2.09 -5.80
CA ALA A 69 9.15 1.77 -6.82
C ALA A 69 9.18 0.27 -7.11
N GLY A 70 8.01 -0.35 -7.20
CA GLY A 70 7.92 -1.76 -7.57
C GLY A 70 6.51 -2.33 -7.51
N VAL A 71 6.41 -3.59 -7.89
CA VAL A 71 5.17 -4.37 -7.80
C VAL A 71 5.07 -4.96 -6.39
N LEU A 72 3.89 -4.80 -5.78
CA LEU A 72 3.54 -5.43 -4.52
C LEU A 72 3.29 -6.92 -4.78
N HIS A 73 3.98 -7.77 -4.03
CA HIS A 73 3.86 -9.22 -4.15
C HIS A 73 3.45 -9.84 -2.83
N SER A 74 2.39 -10.62 -2.88
CA SER A 74 1.92 -11.52 -1.83
C SER A 74 3.02 -12.54 -1.58
N ARG A 75 3.65 -12.45 -0.40
CA ARG A 75 4.63 -13.45 0.01
C ARG A 75 3.94 -14.56 0.78
N ARG A 76 3.89 -15.75 0.18
CA ARG A 76 3.62 -16.98 0.92
C ARG A 76 4.89 -17.38 1.68
N LEU A 77 5.01 -16.98 2.95
CA LEU A 77 6.08 -17.49 3.81
C LEU A 77 5.81 -18.97 4.11
N HIS A 78 6.56 -19.86 3.46
CA HIS A 78 6.63 -21.26 3.85
C HIS A 78 7.55 -21.40 5.06
N TRP A 79 6.98 -21.39 6.27
CA TRP A 79 7.71 -21.88 7.45
C TRP A 79 7.41 -23.37 7.64
N LEU A 80 8.45 -24.20 7.49
CA LEU A 80 8.56 -25.62 7.91
C LEU A 80 7.23 -26.37 8.14
N GLY A 81 6.69 -26.96 7.08
CA GLY A 81 5.88 -28.19 7.17
C GLY A 81 4.44 -28.08 7.71
N ARG A 82 3.91 -26.90 8.03
CA ARG A 82 2.48 -26.75 8.36
C ARG A 82 1.75 -25.98 7.28
N ARG A 83 0.61 -26.51 6.82
CA ARG A 83 -0.32 -25.80 5.93
C ARG A 83 -0.73 -24.50 6.63
N PRO A 84 -0.67 -23.33 5.97
CA PRO A 84 -1.10 -22.08 6.59
C PRO A 84 -2.60 -22.18 6.89
N THR A 85 -2.96 -22.16 8.17
CA THR A 85 -4.34 -22.21 8.65
C THR A 85 -4.94 -20.82 8.87
N GLN A 86 -4.27 -19.74 8.44
CA GLN A 86 -4.83 -18.38 8.43
C GLN A 86 -4.34 -17.58 7.21
N PRO A 87 -5.13 -16.61 6.74
CA PRO A 87 -4.89 -15.90 5.49
C PRO A 87 -4.06 -14.63 5.75
N TRP A 88 -3.19 -14.26 4.81
CA TRP A 88 -2.48 -12.97 4.72
C TRP A 88 -1.39 -12.71 5.78
N ASN A 89 -0.12 -12.69 5.34
CA ASN A 89 0.96 -12.11 6.11
C ASN A 89 0.85 -10.58 6.03
N TYR A 90 0.69 -9.91 7.17
CA TYR A 90 0.58 -8.44 7.30
C TYR A 90 1.80 -7.66 6.80
N GLN A 91 2.92 -8.35 6.56
CA GLN A 91 4.18 -7.75 6.13
C GLN A 91 4.33 -7.70 4.60
N TRP A 92 3.50 -6.89 3.95
CA TRP A 92 3.57 -6.56 2.52
C TRP A 92 4.77 -5.66 2.16
N HIS A 93 5.96 -5.96 2.67
CA HIS A 93 7.15 -5.20 2.33
C HIS A 93 7.92 -5.84 1.17
N PRO A 94 8.48 -5.03 0.25
CA PRO A 94 9.37 -5.50 -0.81
C PRO A 94 10.62 -6.19 -0.22
N LEU A 95 11.18 -7.18 -0.92
CA LEU A 95 12.46 -7.80 -0.55
C LEU A 95 13.60 -6.81 -0.41
N THR A 96 13.57 -5.80 -1.26
CA THR A 96 14.60 -4.77 -1.37
C THR A 96 14.49 -3.74 -0.25
N VAL A 97 13.46 -3.82 0.59
CA VAL A 97 13.19 -2.88 1.67
C VAL A 97 13.08 -3.66 2.98
N PRO A 98 13.87 -3.33 4.02
CA PRO A 98 13.71 -3.93 5.35
C PRO A 98 12.29 -3.70 5.89
N ALA A 99 11.74 -4.68 6.61
CA ALA A 99 10.39 -4.60 7.16
C ALA A 99 10.18 -3.35 8.03
N GLU A 100 11.15 -3.02 8.87
CA GLU A 100 11.13 -1.83 9.75
C GLU A 100 11.07 -0.53 8.94
N THR A 101 11.86 -0.44 7.87
CA THR A 101 11.84 0.73 6.96
C THR A 101 10.50 0.85 6.27
N TRP A 102 9.91 -0.27 5.84
CA TRP A 102 8.61 -0.28 5.22
C TRP A 102 7.53 0.21 6.18
N THR A 103 7.43 -0.37 7.38
CA THR A 103 6.48 0.07 8.42
C THR A 103 6.67 1.56 8.75
N ALA A 104 7.91 2.02 8.93
CA ALA A 104 8.20 3.43 9.21
C ALA A 104 7.70 4.39 8.10
N TRP A 105 7.63 3.95 6.84
CA TRP A 105 7.06 4.77 5.77
C TRP A 105 5.54 4.93 5.89
N PHE A 106 4.83 3.91 6.34
CA PHE A 106 3.37 3.95 6.51
C PHE A 106 2.96 4.66 7.82
N GLU A 107 3.82 4.65 8.83
CA GLU A 107 3.63 5.39 10.08
C GLU A 107 4.00 6.87 9.99
N ALA A 108 4.75 7.28 8.96
CA ALA A 108 5.29 8.62 8.82
C ALA A 108 4.22 9.74 8.93
N LYS A 109 4.57 10.81 9.67
CA LYS A 109 3.77 12.03 9.79
C LYS A 109 4.66 13.24 9.44
N PRO A 110 4.39 13.98 8.36
CA PRO A 110 3.29 13.79 7.40
C PRO A 110 3.46 12.54 6.53
N SER A 111 2.37 12.03 5.96
CA SER A 111 2.40 10.85 5.08
C SER A 111 3.22 11.10 3.81
N TYR A 112 3.94 10.06 3.37
CA TYR A 112 4.67 10.09 2.10
C TYR A 112 3.74 10.08 0.90
N ARG A 113 4.09 10.85 -0.12
CA ARG A 113 3.35 10.87 -1.38
C ARG A 113 3.63 9.58 -2.14
N ALA A 114 2.63 9.08 -2.85
CA ALA A 114 2.74 7.87 -3.63
C ALA A 114 1.96 7.94 -4.95
N ILE A 115 2.35 7.06 -5.86
CA ILE A 115 1.66 6.80 -7.13
C ILE A 115 1.31 5.32 -7.16
N LEU A 116 0.03 5.02 -7.31
CA LEU A 116 -0.51 3.66 -7.41
C LEU A 116 -0.96 3.36 -8.84
N ARG A 117 -0.59 2.20 -9.36
CA ARG A 117 -1.11 1.65 -10.62
C ARG A 117 -1.70 0.28 -10.37
N THR A 118 -2.95 0.12 -10.75
CA THR A 118 -3.70 -1.13 -10.61
C THR A 118 -3.85 -1.75 -12.00
N ASN A 119 -3.49 -3.02 -12.14
CA ASN A 119 -3.87 -3.77 -13.33
C ASN A 119 -5.33 -4.19 -13.15
N GLU A 120 -6.24 -3.61 -13.92
CA GLU A 120 -7.60 -4.13 -14.00
C GLU A 120 -7.57 -5.41 -14.85
N SER A 121 -7.86 -6.54 -14.22
CA SER A 121 -8.22 -7.75 -14.96
C SER A 121 -9.70 -7.62 -15.30
N LEU A 122 -10.00 -7.36 -16.58
CA LEU A 122 -11.36 -7.44 -17.14
C LEU A 122 -11.86 -8.89 -17.18
#